data_AF-V6QBW4-F1
#
_entry.id   AF-V6QBW4-F1
#
_cell.length_a   1.000
_cell.length_b   1.000
_cell.length_c   1.000
_cell.angle_alpha   90.00
_cell.angle_beta   90.00
_cell.angle_gamma   90.00
#
_symmetry.space_group_name_H-M   'P 1'
#
loop_
_entity.id
_entity.type
_entity.pdbx_description
1 polymer ?
#
loop_
_entity_poly.entity_id
_entity_poly.type
_entity_poly.pdbx_seq_one_letter_code
_entity_poly.pdbx_strand_id
1 'polypeptide(L)'
;MSNPTPIPIGISNRHIHLSEADYQTLFPNTEVSVRNWLKQPGVFAADQLVTLVGPKGQIERVRLLAPFRKETQVEVSLTDARALGINVPIAMSGDLSKASDITVKTEEGEIVVKGAIAAKRHIHMNPEEATSLNVVDHEEVQVSLGSDDRRTIYDDVIIRVSPDFVLEMHIDTDEANAAGITPQSTGIIIKKNK
;
A
#
# COMPACT_ATOMS: atom_id res chain seq x y z
N MET A 1 30.04 2.46 -16.87
CA MET A 1 29.17 2.15 -15.73
C MET A 1 27.75 2.42 -16.21
N SER A 2 26.83 1.45 -16.09
CA SER A 2 25.43 1.69 -16.41
C SER A 2 24.90 2.79 -15.48
N ASN A 3 24.14 3.75 -16.03
CA ASN A 3 23.46 4.72 -15.20
C ASN A 3 22.48 3.98 -14.27
N PRO A 4 22.36 4.39 -13.00
CA PRO A 4 21.41 3.77 -12.08
C PRO A 4 19.99 3.94 -12.62
N THR A 5 19.23 2.84 -12.69
CA THR A 5 17.85 2.83 -13.21
C THR A 5 16.91 3.49 -12.19
N PRO A 6 16.23 4.60 -12.56
CA PRO A 6 15.25 5.22 -11.68
C PRO A 6 13.98 4.37 -11.54
N ILE A 7 13.55 4.18 -10.30
CA ILE A 7 12.34 3.44 -9.95
C ILE A 7 11.23 4.43 -9.62
N PRO A 8 10.09 4.41 -10.32
CA PRO A 8 8.95 5.27 -9.99
C PRO A 8 8.40 4.96 -8.61
N ILE A 9 7.94 5.98 -7.88
CA ILE A 9 7.39 5.84 -6.53
C ILE A 9 5.88 6.09 -6.55
N GLY A 10 5.12 5.09 -6.10
CA GLY A 10 3.71 5.19 -5.75
C GLY A 10 3.55 5.49 -4.27
N ILE A 11 2.84 6.59 -3.96
CA ILE A 11 2.54 6.99 -2.59
C ILE A 11 1.12 6.54 -2.26
N SER A 12 1.01 5.58 -1.35
CA SER A 12 -0.25 5.00 -0.91
C SER A 12 -0.82 5.81 0.25
N ASN A 13 -1.97 6.45 0.01
CA ASN A 13 -2.82 6.93 1.09
C ASN A 13 -3.59 5.75 1.70
N ARG A 14 -4.20 5.95 2.87
CA ARG A 14 -5.07 4.96 3.51
C ARG A 14 -6.15 4.45 2.55
N HIS A 15 -6.36 3.16 2.53
CA HIS A 15 -7.30 2.51 1.65
C HIS A 15 -7.72 1.14 2.17
N ILE A 16 -8.71 0.55 1.53
CA ILE A 16 -9.23 -0.78 1.85
C ILE A 16 -9.30 -1.63 0.59
N HIS A 17 -8.99 -2.92 0.73
CA HIS A 17 -9.36 -3.98 -0.21
C HIS A 17 -10.45 -4.82 0.46
N LEU A 18 -11.51 -5.15 -0.26
CA LEU A 18 -12.64 -5.89 0.29
C LEU A 18 -12.71 -7.31 -0.27
N SER A 19 -13.19 -8.24 0.56
CA SER A 19 -13.80 -9.47 0.07
C SER A 19 -15.14 -9.17 -0.58
N GLU A 20 -15.58 -10.03 -1.50
CA GLU A 20 -16.89 -9.84 -2.15
C GLU A 20 -18.04 -9.92 -1.13
N ALA A 21 -17.95 -10.81 -0.13
CA ALA A 21 -18.95 -10.92 0.92
C ALA A 21 -19.06 -9.66 1.79
N ASP A 22 -17.91 -9.09 2.18
CA ASP A 22 -17.85 -7.85 2.95
C ASP A 22 -18.33 -6.66 2.13
N TYR A 23 -18.00 -6.63 0.84
CA TYR A 23 -18.50 -5.62 -0.07
C TYR A 23 -20.02 -5.65 -0.17
N GLN A 24 -20.64 -6.82 -0.32
CA GLN A 24 -22.11 -6.94 -0.36
C GLN A 24 -22.77 -6.52 0.96
N THR A 25 -22.09 -6.66 2.09
CA THR A 25 -22.58 -6.16 3.39
C THR A 25 -22.52 -4.64 3.47
N LEU A 26 -21.45 -4.03 2.97
CA LEU A 26 -21.22 -2.59 3.04
C LEU A 26 -21.94 -1.80 1.92
N PHE A 27 -22.17 -2.41 0.76
CA PHE A 27 -22.74 -1.78 -0.43
C PHE A 27 -23.76 -2.71 -1.11
N PRO A 28 -24.84 -3.12 -0.41
CA PRO A 28 -25.80 -4.06 -0.95
C PRO A 28 -26.40 -3.53 -2.25
N ASN A 29 -26.55 -4.42 -3.24
CA ASN A 29 -27.15 -4.13 -4.55
C ASN A 29 -26.43 -3.04 -5.38
N THR A 30 -25.17 -2.72 -5.06
CA THR A 30 -24.40 -1.70 -5.78
C THR A 30 -23.16 -2.31 -6.40
N GLU A 31 -22.98 -2.22 -7.71
CA GLU A 31 -21.75 -2.69 -8.36
C GLU A 31 -20.55 -1.77 -8.07
N VAL A 32 -19.36 -2.36 -8.01
CA VAL A 32 -18.12 -1.59 -7.84
C VAL A 32 -17.89 -0.71 -9.06
N SER A 33 -17.64 0.58 -8.85
CA SER A 33 -17.53 1.56 -9.93
C SER A 33 -16.11 2.10 -10.01
N VAL A 34 -15.58 2.22 -11.23
CA VAL A 34 -14.20 2.65 -11.47
C VAL A 34 -14.11 4.17 -11.38
N ARG A 35 -13.29 4.68 -10.47
CA ARG A 35 -12.89 6.10 -10.45
C ARG A 35 -11.70 6.35 -11.37
N ASN A 36 -10.60 5.63 -11.15
CA ASN A 36 -9.41 5.70 -11.98
C ASN A 36 -8.55 4.43 -11.82
N TRP A 37 -7.91 4.02 -12.91
CA TRP A 37 -6.96 2.91 -12.90
C TRP A 37 -5.68 3.30 -12.17
N LEU A 38 -5.09 2.33 -11.46
CA LEU A 38 -3.78 2.47 -10.84
C LEU A 38 -2.70 1.95 -11.79
N LYS A 39 -1.43 2.14 -11.39
CA LYS A 39 -0.30 1.72 -12.21
C LYS A 39 -0.17 0.20 -12.32
N GLN A 40 -0.44 -0.52 -11.22
CA GLN A 40 -0.43 -1.98 -11.23
C GLN A 40 -1.58 -2.52 -12.11
N PRO A 41 -1.30 -3.43 -13.06
CA PRO A 41 -2.29 -3.95 -14.00
C PRO A 41 -3.54 -4.51 -13.33
N GLY A 42 -4.71 -4.16 -13.87
CA GLY A 42 -5.99 -4.66 -13.38
C GLY A 42 -6.47 -4.06 -12.05
N VAL A 43 -5.67 -3.21 -11.40
CA VAL A 43 -6.04 -2.57 -10.13
C VAL A 43 -6.60 -1.16 -10.37
N PHE A 44 -7.68 -0.80 -9.69
CA PHE A 44 -8.27 0.54 -9.76
C PHE A 44 -8.74 1.05 -8.40
N ALA A 45 -8.77 2.38 -8.26
CA ALA A 45 -9.47 3.04 -7.18
C ALA A 45 -10.96 3.13 -7.56
N ALA A 46 -11.84 2.68 -6.67
CA ALA A 46 -13.28 2.70 -6.87
C ALA A 46 -13.91 4.03 -6.40
N ASP A 47 -15.08 4.43 -6.89
CA ASP A 47 -15.75 5.63 -6.35
C ASP A 47 -16.30 5.42 -4.94
N GLN A 48 -16.57 4.16 -4.58
CA GLN A 48 -16.96 3.73 -3.25
C GLN A 48 -15.93 4.16 -2.19
N LEU A 49 -16.48 4.60 -1.05
CA LEU A 49 -15.75 5.09 0.11
C LEU A 49 -16.31 4.45 1.37
N VAL A 50 -15.44 4.15 2.32
CA VAL A 50 -15.82 3.66 3.65
C VAL A 50 -15.35 4.62 4.74
N THR A 51 -15.89 4.45 5.94
CA THR A 51 -15.39 5.05 7.18
C THR A 51 -14.72 3.96 8.00
N LEU A 52 -13.50 4.21 8.46
CA LEU A 52 -12.82 3.36 9.43
C LEU A 52 -13.09 3.90 10.83
N VAL A 53 -13.51 3.05 11.75
CA VAL A 53 -13.82 3.42 13.13
C VAL A 53 -12.95 2.61 14.08
N GLY A 54 -12.17 3.31 14.90
CA GLY A 54 -11.39 2.73 15.98
C GLY A 54 -11.79 3.29 17.35
N PRO A 55 -11.18 2.80 18.44
CA PRO A 55 -11.57 3.18 19.81
C PRO A 55 -11.47 4.67 20.14
N LYS A 56 -10.59 5.41 19.45
CA LYS A 56 -10.31 6.83 19.72
C LYS A 56 -11.00 7.78 18.74
N GLY A 57 -11.36 7.30 17.56
CA GLY A 57 -11.92 8.15 16.52
C GLY A 57 -12.21 7.40 15.22
N GLN A 58 -12.59 8.17 14.21
CA GLN A 58 -12.92 7.64 12.88
C GLN A 58 -12.17 8.40 11.79
N ILE A 59 -11.95 7.72 10.67
CA ILE A 59 -11.42 8.31 9.45
C ILE A 59 -12.41 8.04 8.33
N GLU A 60 -13.01 9.10 7.81
CA GLU A 60 -13.99 9.04 6.72
C GLU A 60 -13.30 9.05 5.35
N ARG A 61 -14.07 8.72 4.32
CA ARG A 61 -13.67 8.82 2.91
C ARG A 61 -12.42 7.98 2.58
N VAL A 62 -12.30 6.81 3.19
CA VAL A 62 -11.25 5.83 2.89
C VAL A 62 -11.58 5.11 1.60
N ARG A 63 -10.61 5.09 0.67
CA ARG A 63 -10.81 4.62 -0.71
C ARG A 63 -10.83 3.10 -0.78
N LEU A 64 -11.81 2.54 -1.50
CA LEU A 64 -11.77 1.13 -1.92
C LEU A 64 -10.84 0.96 -3.13
N LEU A 65 -9.92 0.00 -3.05
CA LEU A 65 -9.17 -0.52 -4.19
C LEU A 65 -9.74 -1.87 -4.62
N ALA A 66 -9.84 -2.07 -5.92
CA ALA A 66 -10.41 -3.24 -6.57
C ALA A 66 -9.38 -3.85 -7.55
N PRO A 67 -9.48 -5.14 -7.91
CA PRO A 67 -10.61 -6.06 -7.70
C PRO A 67 -10.76 -6.55 -6.26
N PHE A 68 -11.88 -7.25 -5.99
CA PHE A 68 -12.08 -7.93 -4.70
C PHE A 68 -10.96 -8.94 -4.44
N ARG A 69 -10.64 -9.09 -3.16
CA ARG A 69 -9.64 -10.06 -2.68
C ARG A 69 -10.34 -11.18 -1.93
N LYS A 70 -9.56 -12.21 -1.59
CA LYS A 70 -10.04 -13.31 -0.74
C LYS A 70 -10.42 -12.84 0.66
N GLU A 71 -9.65 -11.89 1.20
CA GLU A 71 -9.80 -11.37 2.56
C GLU A 71 -9.79 -9.84 2.54
N THR A 72 -10.58 -9.23 3.41
CA THR A 72 -10.61 -7.78 3.58
C THR A 72 -9.35 -7.30 4.31
N GLN A 73 -8.71 -6.28 3.75
CA GLN A 73 -7.48 -5.70 4.27
C GLN A 73 -7.58 -4.17 4.27
N VAL A 74 -7.19 -3.56 5.38
CA VAL A 74 -7.15 -2.12 5.57
C VAL A 74 -5.69 -1.69 5.72
N GLU A 75 -5.24 -0.80 4.84
CA GLU A 75 -3.90 -0.22 4.89
C GLU A 75 -4.01 1.22 5.40
N VAL A 76 -3.35 1.50 6.52
CA VAL A 76 -3.33 2.80 7.18
C VAL A 76 -1.89 3.19 7.52
N SER A 77 -1.60 4.49 7.57
CA SER A 77 -0.31 4.94 8.10
C SER A 77 -0.23 4.73 9.61
N LEU A 78 0.98 4.79 10.18
CA LEU A 78 1.14 4.76 11.65
C LEU A 78 0.51 5.99 12.31
N THR A 79 0.50 7.13 11.62
CA THR A 79 -0.22 8.33 12.05
C THR A 79 -1.74 8.08 12.11
N ASP A 80 -2.31 7.45 11.10
CA ASP A 80 -3.74 7.09 11.09
C ASP A 80 -4.10 6.10 12.20
N ALA A 81 -3.25 5.10 12.44
CA ALA A 81 -3.45 4.13 13.51
C ALA A 81 -3.54 4.82 14.89
N ARG A 82 -2.70 5.84 15.15
CA ARG A 82 -2.76 6.67 16.38
C ARG A 82 -4.02 7.52 16.48
N ALA A 83 -4.58 7.96 15.34
CA ALA A 83 -5.83 8.71 15.30
C ALA A 83 -7.03 7.81 15.59
N LEU A 84 -7.06 6.62 15.00
CA LEU A 84 -8.06 5.58 15.24
C LEU A 84 -7.95 4.97 16.64
N GLY A 85 -6.76 4.98 17.25
CA GLY A 85 -6.52 4.37 18.56
C GLY A 85 -6.31 2.86 18.48
N ILE A 86 -5.79 2.37 17.34
CA ILE A 86 -5.41 0.97 17.14
C ILE A 86 -3.90 0.84 17.03
N ASN A 87 -3.36 -0.31 17.40
CA ASN A 87 -1.96 -0.64 17.18
C ASN A 87 -1.89 -1.60 16.00
N VAL A 88 -1.37 -1.18 14.85
CA VAL A 88 -1.26 -2.01 13.64
C VAL A 88 0.16 -2.56 13.49
N PRO A 89 0.36 -3.81 13.05
CA PRO A 89 1.67 -4.29 12.68
C PRO A 89 2.14 -3.63 11.37
N ILE A 90 3.46 -3.49 11.20
CA ILE A 90 4.05 -3.28 9.88
C ILE A 90 4.09 -4.64 9.18
N ALA A 91 3.39 -4.79 8.05
CA ALA A 91 3.23 -6.09 7.37
C ALA A 91 3.18 -5.94 5.85
N MET A 92 3.49 -7.04 5.15
CA MET A 92 3.29 -7.11 3.71
C MET A 92 1.79 -7.27 3.39
N SER A 93 1.31 -6.64 2.32
CA SER A 93 -0.05 -6.86 1.84
C SER A 93 -0.29 -8.36 1.60
N GLY A 94 -1.35 -8.90 2.20
CA GLY A 94 -1.70 -10.32 2.21
C GLY A 94 -1.27 -11.09 3.46
N ASP A 95 -0.40 -10.54 4.31
CA ASP A 95 -0.09 -11.12 5.64
C ASP A 95 -0.95 -10.46 6.72
N LEU A 96 -2.10 -11.08 7.02
CA LEU A 96 -3.04 -10.61 8.03
C LEU A 96 -2.93 -11.38 9.36
N SER A 97 -1.91 -12.23 9.52
CA SER A 97 -1.78 -13.12 10.69
C SER A 97 -1.78 -12.37 12.04
N LYS A 98 -1.17 -11.19 12.05
CA LYS A 98 -1.06 -10.28 13.20
C LYS A 98 -1.84 -8.98 13.02
N ALA A 99 -2.67 -8.89 11.98
CA ALA A 99 -3.45 -7.69 11.70
C ALA A 99 -4.37 -7.34 12.88
N SER A 100 -4.71 -6.07 12.97
CA SER A 100 -5.53 -5.54 14.05
C SER A 100 -6.98 -5.45 13.63
N ASP A 101 -7.87 -5.54 14.62
CA ASP A 101 -9.29 -5.36 14.43
C ASP A 101 -9.60 -3.91 14.09
N ILE A 102 -10.50 -3.71 13.12
CA ILE A 102 -11.03 -2.41 12.75
C ILE A 102 -12.49 -2.55 12.34
N THR A 103 -13.31 -1.57 12.71
CA THR A 103 -14.68 -1.46 12.21
C THR A 103 -14.68 -0.68 10.91
N VAL A 104 -15.32 -1.23 9.88
CA VAL A 104 -15.52 -0.58 8.58
C VAL A 104 -17.01 -0.32 8.40
N LYS A 105 -17.36 0.91 8.06
CA LYS A 105 -18.74 1.39 8.01
C LYS A 105 -19.05 2.16 6.74
N THR A 106 -20.25 2.00 6.24
CA THR A 106 -20.90 2.83 5.23
C THR A 106 -22.26 3.30 5.75
N GLU A 107 -23.06 3.95 4.91
CA GLU A 107 -24.45 4.28 5.25
C GLU A 107 -25.33 3.02 5.36
N GLU A 108 -25.02 2.00 4.56
CA GLU A 108 -25.85 0.79 4.39
C GLU A 108 -25.43 -0.38 5.29
N GLY A 109 -24.18 -0.38 5.80
CA GLY A 109 -23.67 -1.52 6.54
C GLY A 109 -22.44 -1.24 7.38
N GLU A 110 -22.13 -2.20 8.25
CA GLU A 110 -20.98 -2.19 9.14
C GLU A 110 -20.43 -3.61 9.30
N ILE A 111 -19.11 -3.74 9.27
CA ILE A 111 -18.39 -4.99 9.53
C ILE A 111 -17.23 -4.74 10.50
N VAL A 112 -16.82 -5.78 11.21
CA VAL A 112 -15.58 -5.79 12.00
C VAL A 112 -14.65 -6.83 11.40
N VAL A 113 -13.44 -6.42 11.06
CA VAL A 113 -12.46 -7.27 10.37
C VAL A 113 -11.10 -7.20 11.06
N LYS A 114 -10.44 -8.36 11.16
CA LYS A 114 -9.04 -8.46 11.60
C LYS A 114 -8.11 -8.28 10.40
N GLY A 115 -8.04 -7.06 9.89
CA GLY A 115 -7.40 -6.77 8.60
C GLY A 115 -6.57 -5.49 8.54
N ALA A 116 -6.44 -4.74 9.64
CA ALA A 116 -5.71 -3.48 9.64
C ALA A 116 -4.20 -3.68 9.81
N ILE A 117 -3.42 -3.10 8.88
CA ILE A 117 -1.95 -3.10 8.88
C ILE A 117 -1.41 -1.71 8.50
N ALA A 118 -0.15 -1.45 8.86
CA ALA A 118 0.68 -0.47 8.17
C ALA A 118 1.47 -1.20 7.08
N ALA A 119 1.34 -0.76 5.83
CA ALA A 119 1.96 -1.44 4.70
C ALA A 119 3.49 -1.32 4.79
N LYS A 120 4.19 -2.45 4.80
CA LYS A 120 5.65 -2.46 4.69
C LYS A 120 6.03 -2.03 3.27
N ARG A 121 6.95 -1.07 3.15
CA ARG A 121 7.49 -0.61 1.87
C ARG A 121 8.05 -1.75 1.04
N HIS A 122 7.79 -1.69 -0.27
CA HIS A 122 8.18 -2.73 -1.20
C HIS A 122 8.29 -2.21 -2.63
N ILE A 123 8.90 -3.01 -3.51
CA ILE A 123 8.99 -2.71 -4.94
C ILE A 123 8.33 -3.85 -5.70
N HIS A 124 7.27 -3.53 -6.44
CA HIS A 124 6.71 -4.43 -7.44
C HIS A 124 7.58 -4.36 -8.71
N MET A 125 7.85 -5.51 -9.32
CA MET A 125 8.49 -5.59 -10.64
C MET A 125 8.20 -6.94 -11.30
N ASN A 126 8.35 -7.01 -12.62
CA ASN A 126 8.29 -8.26 -13.36
C ASN A 126 9.66 -9.01 -13.37
N PRO A 127 9.71 -10.29 -13.81
CA PRO A 127 10.96 -11.05 -13.82
C PRO A 127 12.08 -10.47 -14.68
N GLU A 128 11.75 -9.79 -15.78
CA GLU A 128 12.73 -9.16 -16.67
C GLU A 128 13.37 -7.92 -16.01
N GLU A 129 12.56 -7.12 -15.34
CA GLU A 129 12.99 -5.97 -14.53
C GLU A 129 13.86 -6.41 -13.36
N ALA A 130 13.47 -7.47 -12.65
CA ALA A 130 14.26 -8.05 -11.56
C ALA A 130 15.66 -8.50 -12.04
N THR A 131 15.70 -9.20 -13.18
CA THR A 131 16.95 -9.61 -13.83
C THR A 131 17.80 -8.40 -14.20
N SER A 132 17.19 -7.37 -14.78
CA SER A 132 17.87 -6.15 -15.22
C SER A 132 18.43 -5.32 -14.06
N LEU A 133 17.73 -5.31 -12.92
CA LEU A 133 18.14 -4.65 -11.69
C LEU A 133 19.07 -5.52 -10.83
N ASN A 134 19.28 -6.78 -11.21
CA ASN A 134 20.05 -7.78 -10.48
C ASN A 134 19.55 -7.91 -9.04
N VAL A 135 18.26 -8.13 -8.88
CA VAL A 135 17.59 -8.44 -7.62
C VAL A 135 16.71 -9.68 -7.79
N VAL A 136 16.35 -10.32 -6.69
CA VAL A 136 15.45 -11.50 -6.69
C VAL A 136 14.23 -11.27 -5.81
N ASP A 137 13.20 -12.10 -6.03
CA ASP A 137 11.98 -12.07 -5.23
C ASP A 137 12.26 -12.25 -3.74
N HIS A 138 11.57 -11.47 -2.91
CA HIS A 138 11.75 -11.37 -1.46
C HIS A 138 13.13 -10.87 -0.98
N GLU A 139 14.00 -10.41 -1.87
CA GLU A 139 15.24 -9.75 -1.48
C GLU A 139 14.95 -8.45 -0.71
N GLU A 140 15.79 -8.16 0.28
CA GLU A 140 15.77 -6.90 1.00
C GLU A 140 16.85 -5.96 0.45
N VAL A 141 16.43 -4.77 -0.02
CA VAL A 141 17.32 -3.78 -0.62
C VAL A 141 17.24 -2.42 0.10
N GLN A 142 18.23 -1.57 -0.18
CA GLN A 142 18.18 -0.16 0.16
C GLN A 142 17.73 0.66 -1.04
N VAL A 143 16.98 1.73 -0.81
CA VAL A 143 16.57 2.69 -1.84
C VAL A 143 16.93 4.11 -1.40
N SER A 144 17.76 4.78 -2.19
CA SER A 144 17.99 6.23 -2.04
C SER A 144 16.91 7.00 -2.78
N LEU A 145 16.31 7.97 -2.09
CA LEU A 145 15.31 8.88 -2.64
C LEU A 145 15.25 10.18 -1.82
N GLY A 146 14.33 11.08 -2.17
CA GLY A 146 14.20 12.38 -1.50
C GLY A 146 14.70 13.54 -2.33
N SER A 147 14.49 14.75 -1.81
CA SER A 147 15.09 15.98 -2.31
C SER A 147 16.48 16.21 -1.70
N ASP A 148 17.18 17.26 -2.10
CA ASP A 148 18.46 17.63 -1.48
C ASP A 148 18.31 17.97 0.02
N ASP A 149 17.16 18.51 0.44
CA ASP A 149 16.90 18.86 1.84
C ASP A 149 16.46 17.67 2.71
N ARG A 150 15.93 16.61 2.10
CA ARG A 150 15.40 15.41 2.79
C ARG A 150 15.86 14.09 2.17
N ARG A 151 17.11 14.08 1.68
CA ARG A 151 17.70 12.86 1.12
C ARG A 151 17.68 11.75 2.17
N THR A 152 17.05 10.64 1.79
CA THR A 152 16.77 9.53 2.69
C THR A 152 17.15 8.23 2.01
N ILE A 153 17.73 7.31 2.78
CA ILE A 153 17.91 5.93 2.35
C ILE A 153 16.92 5.11 3.16
N TYR A 154 15.93 4.53 2.47
CA TYR A 154 15.09 3.50 3.07
C TYR A 154 15.80 2.17 2.97
N ASP A 155 16.01 1.55 4.13
CA ASP A 155 16.46 0.16 4.21
C ASP A 155 15.24 -0.77 4.19
N ASP A 156 15.44 -2.07 4.40
CA ASP A 156 14.37 -3.05 4.58
C ASP A 156 13.25 -3.04 3.53
N VAL A 157 13.57 -2.61 2.30
CA VAL A 157 12.63 -2.54 1.18
C VAL A 157 12.56 -3.91 0.52
N ILE A 158 11.37 -4.51 0.52
CA ILE A 158 11.19 -5.86 -0.01
C ILE A 158 10.93 -5.83 -1.51
N ILE A 159 11.67 -6.63 -2.27
CA ILE A 159 11.39 -6.88 -3.68
C ILE A 159 10.25 -7.89 -3.81
N ARG A 160 9.28 -7.60 -4.67
CA ARG A 160 8.19 -8.51 -5.05
C ARG A 160 8.17 -8.70 -6.54
N VAL A 161 8.43 -9.91 -6.99
CA VAL A 161 8.48 -10.28 -8.40
C VAL A 161 7.23 -11.06 -8.78
N SER A 162 6.51 -10.59 -9.80
CA SER A 162 5.39 -11.31 -10.41
C SER A 162 5.30 -10.93 -11.89
N PRO A 163 4.92 -11.86 -12.79
CA PRO A 163 4.62 -11.50 -14.18
C PRO A 163 3.50 -10.46 -14.32
N ASP A 164 2.64 -10.33 -13.31
CA ASP A 164 1.52 -9.38 -13.29
C ASP A 164 1.89 -8.00 -12.76
N PHE A 165 3.13 -7.79 -12.32
CA PHE A 165 3.59 -6.53 -11.75
C PHE A 165 4.30 -5.65 -12.77
N VAL A 166 4.26 -4.35 -12.51
CA VAL A 166 5.07 -3.35 -13.21
C VAL A 166 5.93 -2.59 -12.20
N LEU A 167 7.13 -2.16 -12.64
CA LEU A 167 8.11 -1.50 -11.77
C LEU A 167 7.52 -0.28 -11.04
N GLU A 168 7.38 -0.40 -9.71
CA GLU A 168 6.93 0.69 -8.84
C GLU A 168 7.30 0.39 -7.38
N MET A 169 7.91 1.36 -6.71
CA MET A 169 8.10 1.33 -5.25
C MET A 169 6.84 1.87 -4.57
N HIS A 170 6.29 1.12 -3.62
CA HIS A 170 5.12 1.51 -2.85
C HIS A 170 5.56 1.87 -1.43
N ILE A 171 5.18 3.07 -0.99
CA ILE A 171 5.39 3.58 0.36
C ILE A 171 4.12 4.27 0.85
N ASP A 172 3.95 4.41 2.16
CA ASP A 172 2.82 5.16 2.70
C ASP A 172 3.07 6.68 2.73
N THR A 173 2.06 7.44 3.14
CA THR A 173 2.15 8.89 3.27
C THR A 173 3.09 9.37 4.37
N ASP A 174 3.28 8.62 5.46
CA ASP A 174 4.21 8.99 6.52
C ASP A 174 5.65 8.90 5.99
N GLU A 175 5.98 7.81 5.28
CA GLU A 175 7.25 7.61 4.60
C GLU A 175 7.48 8.67 3.51
N ALA A 176 6.47 8.96 2.67
CA ALA A 176 6.63 9.99 1.65
C ALA A 176 6.92 11.37 2.25
N ASN A 177 6.19 11.74 3.30
CA ASN A 177 6.40 13.01 4.00
C ASN A 177 7.77 13.07 4.67
N ALA A 178 8.24 11.99 5.29
CA ALA A 178 9.54 11.93 5.94
C ALA A 178 10.70 12.21 4.96
N ALA A 179 10.62 11.66 3.74
CA ALA A 179 11.61 11.88 2.68
C ALA A 179 11.35 13.12 1.80
N GLY A 180 10.24 13.83 2.01
CA GLY A 180 9.89 15.04 1.24
C GLY A 180 9.66 14.78 -0.25
N ILE A 181 9.13 13.60 -0.61
CA ILE A 181 8.91 13.21 -2.00
C ILE A 181 7.47 13.41 -2.47
N THR A 182 7.32 13.55 -3.78
CA THR A 182 6.03 13.70 -4.47
C THR A 182 5.77 12.50 -5.38
N PRO A 183 4.55 12.32 -5.93
CA PRO A 183 4.26 11.24 -6.88
C PRO A 183 5.10 11.25 -8.17
N GLN A 184 5.83 12.33 -8.47
CA GLN A 184 6.76 12.41 -9.61
C GLN A 184 8.19 11.98 -9.25
N SER A 185 8.44 11.69 -7.97
CA SER A 185 9.77 11.32 -7.48
C SER A 185 10.13 9.90 -7.89
N THR A 186 11.43 9.66 -8.03
CA THR A 186 12.00 8.34 -8.31
C THR A 186 13.01 7.98 -7.22
N GLY A 187 13.24 6.68 -7.06
CA GLY A 187 14.26 6.13 -6.17
C GLY A 187 15.30 5.33 -6.94
N ILE A 188 16.47 5.13 -6.32
CA ILE A 188 17.55 4.30 -6.84
C ILE A 188 17.81 3.15 -5.86
N ILE A 189 17.76 1.90 -6.33
CA ILE A 189 18.24 0.77 -5.52
C ILE A 189 19.74 0.92 -5.30
N ILE A 190 20.15 0.87 -4.05
CA ILE A 190 21.54 0.80 -3.63
C ILE A 190 21.82 -0.64 -3.21
N LYS A 191 22.82 -1.27 -3.82
CA LYS A 191 23.30 -2.57 -3.35
C LYS A 191 23.98 -2.38 -2.00
N LYS A 192 23.56 -3.12 -0.98
CA LYS A 192 24.30 -3.24 0.27
C LYS A 192 25.69 -3.80 -0.05
N ASN A 193 26.73 -3.00 0.11
CA ASN A 193 28.09 -3.54 0.11
C ASN A 193 28.19 -4.46 1.33
N LYS A 194 28.46 -5.75 1.09
CA LYS A 194 28.79 -6.71 2.14
C LYS A 194 30.16 -6.39 2.75
#